data_AF-A0A9J6FB47-F1
#
_entry.id   AF-A0A9J6FB47-F1
#
_cell.length_a   1.000
_cell.length_b   1.000
_cell.length_c   1.000
_cell.angle_alpha   90.00
_cell.angle_beta   90.00
_cell.angle_gamma   90.00
#
_symmetry.space_group_name_H-M   'P 1'
#
loop_
_entity.id
_entity.type
_entity.pdbx_description
1 polymer ?
#
loop_
_entity_poly.entity_id
_entity_poly.type
_entity_poly.pdbx_seq_one_letter_code
_entity_poly.pdbx_strand_id
1 'polypeptide(L)'
;MRQSSPARPGLEQAVLFNGSRHCLFGLCELEGNEMDHMLLPKSVQFRETKDNPGEAFCSVFLRGKVHLERTVIPSQELAQDLLDATHSLALCVGCGLTPSNGSTYVLFAGNYHSVKYTLSASESGPCIYCKYLRKLVQNQLSRRRKRGVPVNRVKKHAKVRHRLPIAQRKLHNIEKELEAMRSADEQIADEVLDEVLDEGLPSKQQLAVKACFKAAARKSTSGMSYEKEWVLECVLLRMKSPKLYEHLLKTKEMDTCARHGGIVFDEMKLSENFRVNTAGNWTQVLGVFSSKANVKAEILEKILLEGILLAEQAGLFVDFVTCDGASWNLKNVEVIWDSWY
;
A
#
# COMPACT_ATOMS: atom_id res chain seq x y z
N MET A 1 -34.06 42.76 -7.90
CA MET A 1 -35.19 41.84 -7.64
C MET A 1 -34.73 40.42 -7.96
N ARG A 2 -35.13 39.40 -7.19
CA ARG A 2 -34.97 37.98 -7.52
C ARG A 2 -36.25 37.25 -7.14
N GLN A 3 -36.71 36.34 -7.99
CA GLN A 3 -37.82 35.44 -7.69
C GLN A 3 -37.28 34.26 -6.88
N SER A 4 -38.02 33.84 -5.86
CA SER A 4 -37.73 32.61 -5.11
C SER A 4 -38.46 31.43 -5.75
N SER A 5 -37.71 30.39 -6.14
CA SER A 5 -38.31 29.08 -6.41
C SER A 5 -38.90 28.48 -5.13
N PRO A 6 -40.00 27.70 -5.21
CA PRO A 6 -40.65 27.15 -4.02
C PRO A 6 -39.73 26.16 -3.29
N ALA A 7 -39.46 26.44 -2.02
CA ALA A 7 -38.66 25.57 -1.16
C ALA A 7 -39.40 24.25 -0.85
N ARG A 8 -38.64 23.15 -0.74
CA ARG A 8 -39.15 21.91 -0.14
C ARG A 8 -39.20 22.07 1.38
N PRO A 9 -40.21 21.50 2.07
CA PRO A 9 -40.37 21.69 3.52
C PRO A 9 -39.15 21.14 4.29
N GLY A 10 -38.59 21.96 5.17
CA GLY A 10 -37.53 21.58 6.13
C GLY A 10 -36.12 22.10 5.85
N LEU A 11 -35.86 22.78 4.73
CA LEU A 11 -34.55 23.39 4.43
C LEU A 11 -34.73 24.80 3.84
N GLU A 12 -34.22 25.81 4.54
CA GLU A 12 -34.20 27.19 4.05
C GLU A 12 -32.84 27.54 3.45
N GLN A 13 -32.86 28.26 2.32
CA GLN A 13 -31.66 28.82 1.68
C GLN A 13 -31.40 30.22 2.25
N ALA A 14 -30.42 30.34 3.15
CA ALA A 14 -30.00 31.63 3.68
C ALA A 14 -28.91 32.25 2.79
N VAL A 15 -29.23 33.36 2.12
CA VAL A 15 -28.24 34.18 1.41
C VAL A 15 -27.81 35.32 2.31
N LEU A 16 -26.64 35.17 2.96
CA LEU A 16 -26.11 36.12 3.91
C LEU A 16 -25.04 37.00 3.22
N PHE A 17 -25.38 38.27 3.03
CA PHE A 17 -24.46 39.28 2.49
C PHE A 17 -23.65 39.92 3.61
N ASN A 18 -22.32 39.79 3.56
CA ASN A 18 -21.41 40.40 4.54
C ASN A 18 -20.61 41.52 3.87
N GLY A 19 -21.28 42.63 3.59
CA GLY A 19 -20.73 43.75 2.81
C GLY A 19 -20.75 43.49 1.30
N SER A 20 -20.30 44.49 0.53
CA SER A 20 -20.51 44.58 -0.93
C SER A 20 -19.72 43.60 -1.80
N ARG A 21 -18.86 42.75 -1.22
CA ARG A 21 -17.97 41.81 -1.96
C ARG A 21 -17.97 40.37 -1.44
N HIS A 22 -18.91 40.02 -0.56
CA HIS A 22 -19.02 38.69 0.03
C HIS A 22 -20.47 38.17 0.00
N CYS A 23 -20.66 37.04 -0.67
CA CYS A 23 -21.92 36.30 -0.67
C CYS A 23 -21.69 34.95 0.03
N LEU A 24 -22.40 34.71 1.13
CA LEU A 24 -22.42 33.40 1.79
C LEU A 24 -23.76 32.73 1.50
N PHE A 25 -23.72 31.60 0.80
CA PHE A 25 -24.87 30.73 0.62
C PHE A 25 -24.86 29.66 1.71
N GLY A 26 -25.88 29.67 2.58
CA GLY A 26 -26.07 28.68 3.64
C GLY A 26 -27.25 27.75 3.34
N LEU A 27 -27.05 26.45 3.53
CA LEU A 27 -28.15 25.52 3.77
C LEU A 27 -28.30 25.42 5.28
N CYS A 28 -29.39 26.00 5.81
CA CYS A 28 -29.64 26.04 7.25
C CYS A 28 -30.45 24.82 7.71
N GLU A 29 -30.03 24.22 8.83
CA GLU A 29 -30.85 23.30 9.61
C GLU A 29 -31.27 24.04 10.91
N LEU A 30 -32.58 24.17 11.13
CA LEU A 30 -33.14 24.78 12.35
C LEU A 30 -33.35 23.71 13.42
N GLU A 31 -32.50 23.66 14.45
CA GLU A 31 -32.66 22.76 15.59
C GLU A 31 -33.67 23.32 16.62
N GLY A 32 -34.97 23.16 16.33
CA GLY A 32 -36.06 23.39 17.29
C GLY A 32 -36.79 24.74 17.13
N ASN A 33 -37.67 25.04 18.09
CA ASN A 33 -38.56 26.21 18.07
C ASN A 33 -37.91 27.52 18.59
N GLU A 34 -36.64 27.47 19.03
CA GLU A 34 -35.95 28.61 19.64
C GLU A 34 -34.82 29.10 18.72
N MET A 35 -34.86 30.38 18.34
CA MET A 35 -34.05 30.96 17.25
C MET A 35 -32.56 31.20 17.58
N ASP A 36 -32.11 30.85 18.79
CA ASP A 36 -30.81 31.29 19.31
C ASP A 36 -29.59 30.71 18.57
N HIS A 37 -29.71 29.53 17.93
CA HIS A 37 -28.57 28.80 17.36
C HIS A 37 -28.81 28.30 15.92
N MET A 38 -28.67 29.19 14.93
CA MET A 38 -28.67 28.81 13.51
C MET A 38 -27.44 27.94 13.17
N LEU A 39 -27.68 26.67 12.80
CA LEU A 39 -26.62 25.77 12.36
C LEU A 39 -26.49 25.76 10.83
N LEU A 40 -25.25 25.90 10.36
CA LEU A 40 -24.84 25.73 8.97
C LEU A 40 -24.13 24.37 8.79
N PRO A 41 -24.88 23.26 8.59
CA PRO A 41 -24.30 21.96 8.24
C PRO A 41 -23.48 22.02 6.95
N LYS A 42 -23.89 22.87 6.00
CA LYS A 42 -23.20 23.16 4.73
C LYS A 42 -23.31 24.65 4.42
N SER A 43 -22.22 25.27 3.99
CA SER A 43 -22.24 26.61 3.41
C SER A 43 -21.15 26.78 2.36
N VAL A 44 -21.38 27.71 1.43
CA VAL A 44 -20.53 28.00 0.29
C VAL A 44 -20.28 29.51 0.28
N GLN A 45 -19.03 29.91 0.48
CA GLN A 45 -18.63 31.32 0.49
C GLN A 45 -18.04 31.71 -0.87
N PHE A 46 -18.66 32.69 -1.52
CA PHE A 46 -18.15 33.35 -2.72
C PHE A 46 -17.52 34.70 -2.36
N ARG A 47 -16.37 34.98 -2.96
CA ARG A 47 -15.60 36.22 -2.77
C ARG A 47 -15.12 36.74 -4.12
N GLU A 48 -15.44 37.99 -4.41
CA GLU A 48 -14.98 38.68 -5.62
C GLU A 48 -13.44 38.77 -5.67
N THR A 49 -12.85 38.44 -6.83
CA THR A 49 -11.41 38.62 -7.10
C THR A 49 -11.09 40.10 -7.28
N LYS A 50 -9.99 40.61 -6.71
CA LYS A 50 -9.60 42.03 -6.86
C LYS A 50 -9.10 42.35 -8.27
N ASP A 51 -8.53 41.36 -8.93
CA ASP A 51 -7.68 41.49 -10.11
C ASP A 51 -8.45 41.23 -11.41
N ASN A 52 -9.50 40.39 -11.35
CA ASN A 52 -10.39 40.03 -12.47
C ASN A 52 -11.87 40.29 -12.08
N PRO A 53 -12.47 41.43 -12.45
CA PRO A 53 -13.88 41.70 -12.18
C PRO A 53 -14.79 40.79 -13.01
N GLY A 54 -15.50 39.89 -12.35
CA GLY A 54 -16.32 38.82 -12.97
C GLY A 54 -15.97 37.42 -12.46
N GLU A 55 -14.76 37.23 -11.93
CA GLU A 55 -14.35 35.98 -11.30
C GLU A 55 -14.62 35.98 -9.79
N ALA A 56 -15.11 34.85 -9.27
CA ALA A 56 -15.30 34.62 -7.85
C ALA A 56 -14.45 33.46 -7.34
N PHE A 57 -13.71 33.68 -6.25
CA PHE A 57 -13.16 32.61 -5.44
C PHE A 57 -14.26 31.94 -4.61
N CYS A 58 -14.27 30.62 -4.61
CA CYS A 58 -15.20 29.83 -3.80
C CYS A 58 -14.48 28.99 -2.74
N SER A 59 -15.10 28.88 -1.56
CA SER A 59 -14.74 27.94 -0.50
C SER A 59 -15.99 27.24 0.05
N VAL A 60 -15.98 25.91 0.06
CA VAL A 60 -17.06 25.06 0.61
C VAL A 60 -16.72 24.68 2.04
N PHE A 61 -17.64 24.97 2.96
CA PHE A 61 -17.55 24.62 4.36
C PHE A 61 -18.60 23.56 4.70
N LEU A 62 -18.18 22.49 5.39
CA LEU A 62 -19.09 21.55 6.02
C LEU A 62 -18.92 21.70 7.54
N ARG A 63 -20.01 21.97 8.26
CA ARG A 63 -20.02 22.15 9.72
C ARG A 63 -18.92 23.10 10.24
N GLY A 64 -18.76 24.24 9.56
CA GLY A 64 -17.75 25.26 9.89
C GLY A 64 -16.30 24.91 9.56
N LYS A 65 -16.00 23.71 9.01
CA LYS A 65 -14.67 23.33 8.53
C LYS A 65 -14.60 23.45 7.00
N VAL A 66 -13.50 23.99 6.49
CA VAL A 66 -13.20 23.99 5.04
C VAL A 66 -13.15 22.54 4.55
N HIS A 67 -13.90 22.24 3.49
CA HIS A 67 -13.89 20.95 2.78
C HIS A 67 -13.21 21.07 1.42
N LEU A 68 -13.47 22.17 0.70
CA LEU A 68 -12.82 22.56 -0.54
C LEU A 68 -12.46 24.04 -0.43
N GLU A 69 -11.19 24.38 -0.69
CA GLU A 69 -10.73 25.77 -0.80
C GLU A 69 -10.31 26.02 -2.24
N ARG A 70 -10.74 27.15 -2.82
CA ARG A 70 -10.28 27.70 -4.12
C ARG A 70 -10.59 26.84 -5.33
N THR A 71 -11.81 26.96 -5.83
CA THR A 71 -12.01 27.11 -7.27
C THR A 71 -12.16 28.59 -7.61
N VAL A 72 -11.62 29.00 -8.76
CA VAL A 72 -12.05 30.23 -9.45
C VAL A 72 -13.27 29.85 -10.27
N ILE A 73 -14.36 30.59 -10.12
CA ILE A 73 -15.63 30.32 -10.79
C ILE A 73 -15.90 31.48 -11.77
N PRO A 74 -15.83 31.23 -13.10
CA PRO A 74 -16.02 32.25 -14.12
C PRO A 74 -17.46 32.39 -14.62
N SER A 75 -18.38 31.50 -14.23
CA SER A 75 -19.78 31.53 -14.69
C SER A 75 -20.79 31.23 -13.57
N GLN A 76 -22.02 31.73 -13.74
CA GLN A 76 -23.13 31.44 -12.81
C GLN A 76 -23.54 29.97 -12.83
N GLU A 77 -23.36 29.29 -13.97
CA GLU A 77 -23.68 27.85 -14.13
C GLU A 77 -22.75 27.00 -13.25
N LEU A 78 -21.44 27.22 -13.31
CA LEU A 78 -20.46 26.53 -12.46
C LEU A 78 -20.62 26.87 -10.97
N ALA A 79 -21.16 28.05 -10.64
CA ALA A 79 -21.56 28.37 -9.27
C ALA A 79 -22.75 27.51 -8.83
N GLN A 80 -23.77 27.34 -9.68
CA GLN A 80 -24.96 26.53 -9.40
C GLN A 80 -24.60 25.03 -9.30
N ASP A 81 -23.80 24.50 -10.22
CA ASP A 81 -23.29 23.12 -10.17
C ASP A 81 -22.58 22.83 -8.84
N LEU A 82 -21.79 23.77 -8.33
CA LEU A 82 -21.12 23.63 -7.04
C LEU A 82 -22.09 23.70 -5.85
N LEU A 83 -23.17 24.48 -5.94
CA LEU A 83 -24.23 24.48 -4.93
C LEU A 83 -24.96 23.14 -4.90
N ASP A 84 -25.30 22.56 -6.05
CA ASP A 84 -26.03 21.29 -6.15
C ASP A 84 -25.15 20.07 -5.82
N ALA A 85 -23.86 20.11 -6.20
CA ALA A 85 -22.85 19.17 -5.72
C ALA A 85 -22.71 19.25 -4.19
N THR A 86 -22.61 20.46 -3.62
CA THR A 86 -22.57 20.65 -2.16
C THR A 86 -23.86 20.14 -1.50
N HIS A 87 -25.03 20.43 -2.08
CA HIS A 87 -26.32 19.99 -1.58
C HIS A 87 -26.45 18.46 -1.55
N SER A 88 -25.94 17.75 -2.55
CA SER A 88 -25.98 16.28 -2.64
C SER A 88 -24.97 15.53 -1.75
N LEU A 89 -23.90 16.17 -1.24
CA LEU A 89 -22.94 15.53 -0.33
C LEU A 89 -23.59 14.91 0.92
N ALA A 90 -23.49 13.60 1.10
CA ALA A 90 -23.94 12.94 2.34
C ALA A 90 -23.01 13.31 3.52
N LEU A 91 -23.58 13.87 4.59
CA LEU A 91 -22.84 14.23 5.80
C LEU A 91 -22.74 13.05 6.79
N CYS A 92 -21.59 12.94 7.45
CA CYS A 92 -21.37 11.92 8.48
C CYS A 92 -22.32 12.12 9.68
N VAL A 93 -23.15 11.12 9.98
CA VAL A 93 -24.12 11.14 11.11
C VAL A 93 -23.50 10.94 12.51
N GLY A 94 -22.16 10.93 12.63
CA GLY A 94 -21.48 10.75 13.92
C GLY A 94 -21.50 9.31 14.44
N CYS A 95 -21.06 9.08 15.67
CA CYS A 95 -21.00 7.75 16.26
C CYS A 95 -22.32 7.29 16.90
N GLY A 96 -23.27 8.21 17.13
CA GLY A 96 -24.58 7.93 17.73
C GLY A 96 -24.53 7.24 19.10
N LEU A 97 -23.50 7.53 19.92
CA LEU A 97 -23.35 7.06 21.30
C LEU A 97 -22.58 8.11 22.11
N THR A 98 -23.06 8.47 23.29
CA THR A 98 -22.38 9.40 24.22
C THR A 98 -21.02 8.83 24.68
N PRO A 99 -19.87 9.44 24.32
CA PRO A 99 -18.56 8.99 24.77
C PRO A 99 -18.27 9.46 26.20
N SER A 100 -17.55 8.68 27.01
CA SER A 100 -17.27 9.08 28.40
C SER A 100 -16.02 9.94 28.61
N ASN A 101 -15.34 10.35 27.52
CA ASN A 101 -14.01 10.97 27.56
C ASN A 101 -13.91 12.09 26.51
N GLY A 102 -13.98 13.36 26.96
CA GLY A 102 -14.10 14.56 26.12
C GLY A 102 -13.05 14.71 25.01
N SER A 103 -11.79 14.35 25.27
CA SER A 103 -10.66 14.59 24.35
C SER A 103 -10.65 13.77 23.05
N THR A 104 -11.67 12.96 22.78
CA THR A 104 -11.73 12.05 21.62
C THR A 104 -12.84 12.37 20.62
N TYR A 105 -13.68 13.37 20.90
CA TYR A 105 -14.82 13.73 20.06
C TYR A 105 -15.04 15.24 19.94
N VAL A 106 -15.94 15.61 19.02
CA VAL A 106 -16.53 16.95 18.85
C VAL A 106 -18.06 16.77 18.85
N LEU A 107 -18.80 17.71 19.44
CA LEU A 107 -20.26 17.76 19.41
C LEU A 107 -20.72 18.70 18.29
N PHE A 108 -21.70 18.30 17.48
CA PHE A 108 -22.37 19.15 16.48
C PHE A 108 -23.78 18.62 16.25
N ALA A 109 -24.81 19.49 16.22
CA ALA A 109 -26.22 19.12 16.00
C ALA A 109 -26.66 17.90 16.85
N GLY A 110 -26.51 18.01 18.18
CA GLY A 110 -26.70 16.92 19.15
C GLY A 110 -25.78 15.69 19.03
N ASN A 111 -24.98 15.57 17.97
CA ASN A 111 -24.28 14.35 17.58
C ASN A 111 -22.77 14.37 17.88
N TYR A 112 -22.24 13.21 18.25
CA TYR A 112 -20.83 13.04 18.62
C TYR A 112 -20.00 12.53 17.43
N HIS A 113 -19.00 13.29 17.01
CA HIS A 113 -18.10 12.98 15.91
C HIS A 113 -16.68 12.72 16.43
N SER A 114 -15.88 11.86 15.78
CA SER A 114 -14.46 11.75 16.11
C SER A 114 -13.73 13.06 15.80
N VAL A 115 -12.73 13.47 16.59
CA VAL A 115 -11.92 14.68 16.27
C VAL A 115 -11.36 14.65 14.84
N LYS A 116 -10.97 13.45 14.36
CA LYS A 116 -10.43 13.21 13.01
C LYS A 116 -11.50 12.88 11.95
N TYR A 117 -12.79 13.17 12.19
CA TYR A 117 -13.85 12.75 11.27
C TYR A 117 -13.74 13.38 9.88
N THR A 118 -13.87 12.53 8.85
CA THR A 118 -14.26 12.98 7.51
C THR A 118 -15.67 13.55 7.60
N LEU A 119 -15.86 14.77 7.10
CA LEU A 119 -17.11 15.53 7.20
C LEU A 119 -18.23 14.89 6.38
N SER A 120 -17.90 14.52 5.14
CA SER A 120 -18.71 13.70 4.25
C SER A 120 -18.53 12.20 4.52
N ALA A 121 -19.49 11.41 4.02
CA ALA A 121 -19.44 9.95 3.94
C ALA A 121 -19.88 9.51 2.53
N SER A 122 -19.47 8.32 2.10
CA SER A 122 -19.85 7.70 0.81
C SER A 122 -21.29 7.16 0.78
N GLU A 123 -21.92 7.10 1.95
CA GLU A 123 -23.26 6.57 2.23
C GLU A 123 -23.89 7.51 3.27
N SER A 124 -25.19 7.45 3.51
CA SER A 124 -25.92 8.21 4.54
C SER A 124 -25.60 7.78 6.00
N GLY A 125 -24.41 7.22 6.24
CA GLY A 125 -23.99 6.63 7.50
C GLY A 125 -22.75 7.28 8.11
N PRO A 126 -22.19 6.66 9.18
CA PRO A 126 -21.00 7.18 9.84
C PRO A 126 -19.73 6.99 9.00
N CYS A 127 -18.91 8.03 8.88
CA CYS A 127 -17.57 7.91 8.30
C CYS A 127 -16.67 6.98 9.15
N ILE A 128 -15.57 6.50 8.58
CA ILE A 128 -14.73 5.45 9.18
C ILE A 128 -14.25 5.78 10.61
N TYR A 129 -13.87 7.03 10.88
CA TYR A 129 -13.46 7.48 12.21
C TYR A 129 -14.61 7.47 13.23
N CYS A 130 -15.85 7.73 12.80
CA CYS A 130 -17.04 7.62 13.63
C CYS A 130 -17.48 6.17 13.85
N LYS A 131 -17.29 5.28 12.85
CA LYS A 131 -17.41 3.82 13.01
C LYS A 131 -16.43 3.31 14.10
N TYR A 132 -15.16 3.78 14.08
CA TYR A 132 -14.19 3.47 15.14
C TYR A 132 -14.56 4.06 16.51
N LEU A 133 -14.99 5.33 16.58
CA LEU A 133 -15.43 5.94 17.84
C LEU A 133 -16.61 5.17 18.47
N ARG A 134 -17.62 4.78 17.67
CA ARG A 134 -18.74 3.94 18.13
C ARG A 134 -18.24 2.65 18.79
N LYS A 135 -17.28 1.94 18.17
CA LYS A 135 -16.72 0.71 18.73
C LYS A 135 -15.92 0.95 20.02
N LEU A 136 -15.19 2.06 20.11
CA LEU A 136 -14.45 2.46 21.32
C LEU A 136 -15.40 2.75 22.49
N VAL A 137 -16.49 3.48 22.25
CA VAL A 137 -17.52 3.77 23.26
C VAL A 137 -18.24 2.49 23.70
N GLN A 138 -18.64 1.61 22.76
CA GLN A 138 -19.19 0.29 23.09
C GLN A 138 -18.25 -0.54 24.00
N ASN A 139 -16.95 -0.54 23.70
CA ASN A 139 -15.95 -1.23 24.50
C ASN A 139 -15.80 -0.61 25.91
N GLN A 140 -15.87 0.72 26.05
CA GLN A 140 -15.87 1.40 27.35
C GLN A 140 -17.13 1.05 28.17
N LEU A 141 -18.32 1.11 27.56
CA LEU A 141 -19.59 0.75 28.20
C LEU A 141 -19.62 -0.73 28.64
N SER A 142 -19.12 -1.64 27.80
CA SER A 142 -18.96 -3.07 28.14
C SER A 142 -17.99 -3.28 29.31
N ARG A 143 -16.87 -2.55 29.35
CA ARG A 143 -15.93 -2.56 30.49
C ARG A 143 -16.58 -2.00 31.76
N ARG A 144 -17.38 -0.93 31.69
CA ARG A 144 -18.13 -0.38 32.84
C ARG A 144 -19.14 -1.40 33.37
N ARG A 145 -19.99 -2.00 32.51
CA ARG A 145 -20.94 -3.06 32.89
C ARG A 145 -20.23 -4.25 33.57
N LYS A 146 -19.07 -4.69 33.06
CA LYS A 146 -18.27 -5.76 33.66
C LYS A 146 -17.55 -5.39 34.96
N ARG A 147 -17.37 -4.10 35.28
CA ARG A 147 -16.81 -3.66 36.58
C ARG A 147 -17.85 -3.68 37.72
N GLY A 148 -19.15 -3.56 37.39
CA GLY A 148 -20.23 -3.64 38.38
C GLY A 148 -20.52 -5.06 38.89
N VAL A 149 -20.06 -6.10 38.18
CA VAL A 149 -20.12 -7.48 38.67
C VAL A 149 -18.90 -7.74 39.56
N PRO A 150 -19.07 -8.06 40.85
CA PRO A 150 -17.96 -8.48 41.70
C PRO A 150 -17.44 -9.84 41.20
N VAL A 151 -16.41 -9.82 40.34
CA VAL A 151 -15.65 -11.00 39.95
C VAL A 151 -14.98 -11.55 41.21
N ASN A 152 -15.68 -12.48 41.85
CA ASN A 152 -15.30 -13.06 43.14
C ASN A 152 -13.90 -13.69 43.02
N ARG A 153 -12.88 -12.91 43.44
CA ARG A 153 -11.47 -13.17 43.14
C ARG A 153 -11.05 -14.58 43.58
N VAL A 154 -11.58 -15.03 44.72
CA VAL A 154 -11.39 -16.38 45.27
C VAL A 154 -11.67 -17.46 44.21
N LYS A 155 -12.80 -17.39 43.49
CA LYS A 155 -13.17 -18.36 42.45
C LYS A 155 -12.23 -18.32 41.23
N LYS A 156 -11.58 -17.18 40.93
CA LYS A 156 -10.55 -17.09 39.87
C LYS A 156 -9.22 -17.69 40.34
N HIS A 157 -8.76 -17.34 41.53
CA HIS A 157 -7.51 -17.89 42.09
C HIS A 157 -7.60 -19.40 42.33
N ALA A 158 -8.74 -19.92 42.80
CA ALA A 158 -8.97 -21.37 42.93
C ALA A 158 -8.85 -22.11 41.59
N LYS A 159 -9.49 -21.61 40.51
CA LYS A 159 -9.38 -22.21 39.17
C LYS A 159 -7.97 -22.16 38.58
N VAL A 160 -7.15 -21.16 38.93
CA VAL A 160 -5.73 -21.14 38.56
C VAL A 160 -4.93 -22.14 39.40
N ARG A 161 -5.14 -22.18 40.72
CA ARG A 161 -4.43 -23.08 41.66
C ARG A 161 -4.64 -24.57 41.34
N HIS A 162 -5.81 -24.97 40.83
CA HIS A 162 -6.02 -26.35 40.34
C HIS A 162 -5.44 -26.62 38.94
N ARG A 163 -5.28 -25.60 38.08
CA ARG A 163 -4.74 -25.77 36.72
C ARG A 163 -3.21 -25.78 36.69
N LEU A 164 -2.55 -25.07 37.60
CA LEU A 164 -1.09 -24.97 37.63
C LEU A 164 -0.39 -26.35 37.80
N PRO A 165 -0.79 -27.24 38.74
CA PRO A 165 -0.18 -28.58 38.85
C PRO A 165 -0.42 -29.46 37.61
N ILE A 166 -1.55 -29.30 36.92
CA ILE A 166 -1.86 -30.04 35.70
C ILE A 166 -0.96 -29.55 34.56
N ALA A 167 -0.74 -28.24 34.44
CA ALA A 167 0.18 -27.66 33.48
C ALA A 167 1.65 -28.05 33.77
N GLN A 168 2.06 -28.04 35.04
CA GLN A 168 3.40 -28.47 35.46
C GLN A 168 3.65 -29.95 35.17
N ARG A 169 2.68 -30.84 35.42
CA ARG A 169 2.78 -32.26 35.01
C ARG A 169 2.89 -32.42 33.50
N LYS A 170 2.13 -31.64 32.71
CA LYS A 170 2.25 -31.66 31.25
C LYS A 170 3.62 -31.17 30.76
N LEU A 171 4.15 -30.09 31.33
CA LEU A 171 5.50 -29.62 31.03
C LEU A 171 6.54 -30.68 31.37
N HIS A 172 6.48 -31.29 32.56
CA HIS A 172 7.41 -32.34 32.95
C HIS A 172 7.37 -33.59 32.06
N ASN A 173 6.17 -33.99 31.60
CA ASN A 173 6.04 -35.07 30.61
C ASN A 173 6.67 -34.66 29.26
N ILE A 174 6.41 -33.45 28.77
CA ILE A 174 6.98 -32.95 27.50
C ILE A 174 8.50 -32.79 27.60
N GLU A 175 9.02 -32.35 28.75
CA GLU A 175 10.46 -32.29 29.05
C GLU A 175 11.09 -33.70 28.98
N LYS A 176 10.43 -34.71 29.55
CA LYS A 176 10.88 -36.10 29.49
C LYS A 176 10.77 -36.70 28.08
N GLU A 177 9.71 -36.39 27.34
CA GLU A 177 9.52 -36.80 25.95
C GLU A 177 10.59 -36.16 25.03
N LEU A 178 10.88 -34.87 25.22
CA LEU A 178 11.95 -34.17 24.51
C LEU A 178 13.34 -34.75 24.80
N GLU A 179 13.63 -35.08 26.05
CA GLU A 179 14.93 -35.68 26.40
C GLU A 179 15.06 -37.11 25.85
N ALA A 180 13.98 -37.90 25.87
CA ALA A 180 13.95 -39.22 25.25
C ALA A 180 14.13 -39.17 23.71
N MET A 181 13.53 -38.18 23.04
CA MET A 181 13.76 -37.95 21.61
C MET A 181 15.21 -37.54 21.35
N ARG A 182 15.76 -36.58 22.10
CA ARG A 182 17.17 -36.17 21.97
C ARG A 182 18.15 -37.32 22.16
N SER A 183 17.95 -38.15 23.17
CA SER A 183 18.81 -39.32 23.40
C SER A 183 18.67 -40.39 22.31
N ALA A 184 17.59 -40.38 21.52
CA ALA A 184 17.47 -41.22 20.32
C ALA A 184 18.14 -40.56 19.11
N ASP A 185 17.90 -39.26 18.90
CA ASP A 185 18.51 -38.47 17.82
C ASP A 185 20.05 -38.45 17.92
N GLU A 186 20.61 -38.35 19.13
CA GLU A 186 22.06 -38.36 19.42
C GLU A 186 22.72 -39.74 19.18
N GLN A 187 21.93 -40.79 18.91
CA GLN A 187 22.41 -42.11 18.48
C GLN A 187 22.31 -42.31 16.95
N ILE A 188 21.72 -41.37 16.21
CA ILE A 188 21.67 -41.41 14.74
C ILE A 188 22.95 -40.78 14.21
N ALA A 189 23.67 -41.50 13.36
CA ALA A 189 24.88 -40.99 12.71
C ALA A 189 24.53 -39.99 11.59
N ASP A 190 25.34 -38.94 11.40
CA ASP A 190 25.10 -37.89 10.40
C ASP A 190 24.98 -38.46 8.97
N GLU A 191 25.66 -39.57 8.68
CA GLU A 191 25.59 -40.31 7.42
C GLU A 191 24.17 -40.78 7.08
N VAL A 192 23.38 -41.20 8.09
CA VAL A 192 21.99 -41.66 7.90
C VAL A 192 21.07 -40.48 7.51
N LEU A 193 21.37 -39.28 7.99
CA LEU A 193 20.66 -38.07 7.58
C LEU A 193 20.99 -37.72 6.12
N ASP A 194 22.25 -37.85 5.71
CA ASP A 194 22.65 -37.63 4.32
C ASP A 194 22.03 -38.67 3.37
N GLU A 195 22.01 -39.96 3.72
CA GLU A 195 21.32 -41.01 2.95
C GLU A 195 19.82 -40.70 2.76
N VAL A 196 19.10 -40.36 3.83
CA VAL A 196 17.66 -40.04 3.78
C VAL A 196 17.37 -38.76 2.97
N LEU A 197 18.27 -37.79 2.99
CA LEU A 197 18.14 -36.57 2.17
C LEU A 197 18.43 -36.83 0.69
N ASP A 198 19.36 -37.74 0.40
CA ASP A 198 19.79 -38.07 -0.95
C ASP A 198 18.79 -39.00 -1.67
N GLU A 199 18.10 -39.90 -0.96
CA GLU A 199 16.93 -40.63 -1.49
C GLU A 199 15.67 -39.75 -1.58
N GLY A 200 15.45 -38.88 -0.58
CA GLY A 200 14.16 -38.21 -0.36
C GLY A 200 13.95 -36.87 -1.05
N LEU A 201 15.01 -36.14 -1.43
CA LEU A 201 14.91 -34.76 -1.90
C LEU A 201 15.82 -34.44 -3.11
N PRO A 202 15.39 -33.57 -4.05
CA PRO A 202 16.27 -32.99 -5.06
C PRO A 202 17.41 -32.17 -4.43
N SER A 203 18.58 -32.16 -5.07
CA SER A 203 19.82 -31.52 -4.57
C SER A 203 19.68 -30.07 -4.09
N LYS A 204 18.84 -29.25 -4.74
CA LYS A 204 18.53 -27.88 -4.28
C LYS A 204 17.80 -27.83 -2.93
N GLN A 205 16.92 -28.80 -2.68
CA GLN A 205 16.16 -28.91 -1.42
C GLN A 205 17.02 -29.55 -0.33
N GLN A 206 17.86 -30.54 -0.67
CA GLN A 206 18.90 -31.06 0.24
C GLN A 206 19.75 -29.93 0.82
N LEU A 207 20.30 -29.05 -0.01
CA LEU A 207 21.14 -27.93 0.45
C LEU A 207 20.39 -27.01 1.43
N ALA A 208 19.12 -26.70 1.16
CA ALA A 208 18.29 -25.89 2.07
C ALA A 208 18.07 -26.59 3.43
N VAL A 209 17.82 -27.90 3.42
CA VAL A 209 17.59 -28.69 4.65
C VAL A 209 18.90 -28.89 5.44
N LYS A 210 20.00 -29.27 4.77
CA LYS A 210 21.35 -29.36 5.37
C LYS A 210 21.76 -27.99 5.96
N ALA A 211 21.43 -26.86 5.31
CA ALA A 211 21.61 -25.52 5.86
C ALA A 211 20.74 -25.24 7.10
N CYS A 212 19.48 -25.70 7.15
CA CYS A 212 18.62 -25.58 8.32
C CYS A 212 19.15 -26.37 9.53
N PHE A 213 19.63 -27.61 9.35
CA PHE A 213 20.28 -28.37 10.43
C PHE A 213 21.58 -27.69 10.88
N LYS A 214 22.46 -27.32 9.92
CA LYS A 214 23.67 -26.51 10.19
C LYS A 214 23.38 -25.16 10.87
N ALA A 215 22.16 -24.65 10.85
CA ALA A 215 21.76 -23.44 11.59
C ALA A 215 21.18 -23.76 12.98
N ALA A 216 20.33 -24.79 13.09
CA ALA A 216 19.70 -25.21 14.34
C ALA A 216 20.72 -25.70 15.39
N ALA A 217 21.81 -26.34 14.96
CA ALA A 217 22.87 -26.82 15.84
C ALA A 217 23.76 -25.72 16.44
N ARG A 218 23.62 -24.44 16.01
CA ARG A 218 24.54 -23.36 16.43
C ARG A 218 24.12 -22.67 17.71
N LYS A 219 25.10 -22.41 18.58
CA LYS A 219 24.97 -21.62 19.82
C LYS A 219 24.99 -20.10 19.59
N SER A 220 25.24 -19.63 18.36
CA SER A 220 25.24 -18.21 17.99
C SER A 220 24.81 -18.00 16.54
N THR A 221 24.20 -16.84 16.25
CA THR A 221 23.81 -16.38 14.91
C THR A 221 24.92 -15.59 14.19
N SER A 222 26.03 -15.27 14.86
CA SER A 222 27.15 -14.52 14.29
C SER A 222 28.12 -15.43 13.50
N GLY A 223 28.63 -14.95 12.36
CA GLY A 223 29.71 -15.62 11.64
C GLY A 223 29.29 -16.86 10.85
N MET A 224 28.07 -16.89 10.32
CA MET A 224 27.64 -17.96 9.42
C MET A 224 28.31 -17.83 8.05
N SER A 225 29.18 -18.78 7.72
CA SER A 225 29.57 -19.09 6.35
C SER A 225 28.37 -19.69 5.60
N TYR A 226 28.18 -19.25 4.36
CA TYR A 226 27.17 -19.75 3.44
C TYR A 226 27.87 -20.30 2.19
N GLU A 227 27.30 -21.36 1.61
CA GLU A 227 27.75 -21.93 0.34
C GLU A 227 27.35 -20.97 -0.81
N LYS A 228 28.14 -20.91 -1.89
CA LYS A 228 28.02 -19.83 -2.90
C LYS A 228 26.66 -19.86 -3.59
N GLU A 229 26.17 -21.06 -3.80
CA GLU A 229 24.91 -21.45 -4.41
C GLU A 229 23.73 -20.92 -3.59
N TRP A 230 23.82 -21.00 -2.26
CA TRP A 230 22.83 -20.44 -1.33
C TRP A 230 22.82 -18.90 -1.36
N VAL A 231 24.00 -18.27 -1.43
CA VAL A 231 24.11 -16.81 -1.56
C VAL A 231 23.50 -16.34 -2.87
N LEU A 232 23.74 -17.06 -3.98
CA LEU A 232 23.17 -16.75 -5.30
C LEU A 232 21.63 -16.85 -5.30
N GLU A 233 21.03 -17.89 -4.73
CA GLU A 233 19.57 -17.98 -4.64
C GLU A 233 18.97 -16.86 -3.76
N CYS A 234 19.63 -16.48 -2.66
CA CYS A 234 19.23 -15.30 -1.86
C CYS A 234 19.31 -13.98 -2.65
N VAL A 235 20.33 -13.81 -3.51
CA VAL A 235 20.46 -12.63 -4.39
C VAL A 235 19.35 -12.64 -5.46
N LEU A 236 19.11 -13.77 -6.12
CA LEU A 236 18.04 -13.92 -7.12
C LEU A 236 16.65 -13.65 -6.51
N LEU A 237 16.40 -14.13 -5.29
CA LEU A 237 15.18 -13.87 -4.54
C LEU A 237 15.00 -12.37 -4.25
N ARG A 238 16.06 -11.69 -3.79
CA ARG A 238 16.06 -10.25 -3.53
C ARG A 238 15.88 -9.42 -4.81
N MET A 239 16.45 -9.86 -5.94
CA MET A 239 16.27 -9.21 -7.24
C MET A 239 14.83 -9.35 -7.76
N LYS A 240 14.20 -10.52 -7.60
CA LYS A 240 12.80 -10.75 -8.01
C LYS A 240 11.82 -9.87 -7.23
N SER A 241 12.00 -9.72 -5.92
CA SER A 241 11.22 -8.77 -5.12
C SER A 241 11.90 -8.46 -3.77
N PRO A 242 12.45 -7.24 -3.58
CA PRO A 242 13.06 -6.84 -2.31
C PRO A 242 12.06 -6.88 -1.14
N LYS A 243 10.80 -6.50 -1.38
CA LYS A 243 9.72 -6.57 -0.38
C LYS A 243 9.39 -7.99 0.03
N LEU A 244 9.43 -8.94 -0.92
CA LEU A 244 9.21 -10.35 -0.62
C LEU A 244 10.41 -10.94 0.11
N TYR A 245 11.65 -10.68 -0.32
CA TYR A 245 12.86 -11.07 0.42
C TYR A 245 12.86 -10.55 1.87
N GLU A 246 12.49 -9.29 2.07
CA GLU A 246 12.32 -8.71 3.41
C GLU A 246 11.15 -9.30 4.20
N HIS A 247 10.06 -9.72 3.53
CA HIS A 247 8.95 -10.40 4.16
C HIS A 247 9.33 -11.83 4.55
N LEU A 248 10.13 -12.51 3.72
CA LEU A 248 10.61 -13.89 3.93
C LEU A 248 11.62 -13.99 5.07
N LEU A 249 12.52 -13.01 5.18
CA LEU A 249 13.35 -12.78 6.37
C LEU A 249 12.55 -12.59 7.67
N LYS A 250 11.24 -12.32 7.58
CA LYS A 250 10.32 -12.11 8.71
C LYS A 250 9.23 -13.21 8.80
N THR A 251 9.05 -14.04 7.76
CA THR A 251 7.85 -14.88 7.52
C THR A 251 8.18 -15.99 6.51
N LYS A 252 8.40 -17.24 6.93
CA LYS A 252 8.88 -18.32 6.03
C LYS A 252 7.80 -18.74 5.00
N GLU A 253 8.17 -18.85 3.71
CA GLU A 253 7.61 -19.69 2.58
C GLU A 253 7.49 -18.96 1.22
N MET A 254 7.99 -19.56 0.11
CA MET A 254 7.84 -19.03 -1.26
C MET A 254 8.10 -20.10 -2.36
N ASP A 255 7.57 -19.91 -3.58
CA ASP A 255 7.85 -20.71 -4.79
C ASP A 255 7.87 -19.86 -6.12
N THR A 256 8.13 -20.47 -7.29
CA THR A 256 8.75 -19.81 -8.47
C THR A 256 8.42 -20.38 -9.87
N CYS A 257 8.38 -19.51 -10.91
CA CYS A 257 8.79 -19.76 -12.32
C CYS A 257 8.77 -18.43 -13.15
N ALA A 258 9.19 -18.27 -14.42
CA ALA A 258 9.77 -19.14 -15.48
C ALA A 258 10.79 -18.34 -16.36
N ARG A 259 11.35 -18.92 -17.45
CA ARG A 259 12.31 -18.30 -18.42
C ARG A 259 12.32 -18.95 -19.83
N HIS A 260 12.20 -18.19 -20.92
CA HIS A 260 12.59 -18.38 -22.37
C HIS A 260 12.68 -16.95 -22.98
N GLY A 261 13.42 -16.53 -24.03
CA GLY A 261 13.57 -15.06 -24.28
C GLY A 261 14.24 -14.49 -25.56
N GLY A 262 14.79 -13.26 -25.49
CA GLY A 262 15.38 -12.49 -26.61
C GLY A 262 16.18 -11.21 -26.23
N ILE A 263 16.76 -10.52 -27.23
CA ILE A 263 17.79 -9.43 -27.09
C ILE A 263 17.30 -8.12 -27.73
N VAL A 264 17.66 -6.96 -27.15
CA VAL A 264 17.38 -5.59 -27.66
C VAL A 264 18.58 -4.68 -27.35
N PHE A 265 18.90 -3.74 -28.26
CA PHE A 265 19.88 -2.65 -28.04
C PHE A 265 19.19 -1.28 -28.12
N ASP A 266 19.56 -0.34 -27.24
CA ASP A 266 18.96 0.99 -27.11
C ASP A 266 19.96 1.99 -26.48
N GLU A 267 19.90 3.28 -26.85
CA GLU A 267 20.78 4.34 -26.31
C GLU A 267 20.09 5.04 -25.12
N MET A 268 20.14 4.38 -23.94
CA MET A 268 19.49 4.86 -22.72
C MET A 268 19.92 6.27 -22.29
N LYS A 269 19.06 7.26 -22.59
CA LYS A 269 18.85 8.38 -21.66
C LYS A 269 18.04 7.88 -20.46
N LEU A 270 18.49 8.23 -19.26
CA LEU A 270 17.93 7.74 -17.99
C LEU A 270 16.56 8.35 -17.65
N SER A 271 15.51 7.94 -18.35
CA SER A 271 14.11 8.29 -18.00
C SER A 271 13.07 7.24 -18.38
N GLU A 272 13.19 6.59 -19.55
CA GLU A 272 12.10 5.77 -20.13
C GLU A 272 12.62 4.40 -20.58
N ASN A 273 11.75 3.37 -20.59
CA ASN A 273 12.13 1.98 -20.92
C ASN A 273 11.20 1.44 -22.02
N PHE A 274 11.78 1.04 -23.16
CA PHE A 274 11.06 0.30 -24.18
C PHE A 274 10.97 -1.20 -23.84
N ARG A 275 10.00 -1.92 -24.42
CA ARG A 275 9.87 -3.39 -24.29
C ARG A 275 9.38 -3.99 -25.60
N VAL A 276 10.03 -5.09 -26.01
CA VAL A 276 9.61 -5.95 -27.12
C VAL A 276 9.58 -7.40 -26.61
N ASN A 277 8.54 -8.16 -26.95
CA ASN A 277 8.48 -9.59 -26.69
C ASN A 277 8.92 -10.36 -27.95
N THR A 278 9.90 -11.25 -27.81
CA THR A 278 10.06 -12.40 -28.72
C THR A 278 9.17 -13.57 -28.25
N ALA A 279 9.39 -14.78 -28.77
CA ALA A 279 8.67 -16.00 -28.37
C ALA A 279 8.94 -16.48 -26.92
N GLY A 280 9.48 -15.62 -26.04
CA GLY A 280 9.69 -15.94 -24.63
C GLY A 280 9.83 -14.71 -23.72
N ASN A 281 9.55 -14.92 -22.43
CA ASN A 281 9.59 -13.94 -21.34
C ASN A 281 10.95 -13.84 -20.58
N TRP A 282 12.11 -13.77 -21.26
CA TRP A 282 13.43 -13.49 -20.65
C TRP A 282 14.17 -12.44 -21.46
N THR A 283 14.89 -11.59 -20.74
CA THR A 283 15.76 -10.56 -21.31
C THR A 283 17.05 -10.60 -20.51
N GLN A 284 18.19 -10.69 -21.18
CA GLN A 284 19.51 -10.67 -20.56
C GLN A 284 20.35 -9.63 -21.27
N VAL A 285 20.97 -8.74 -20.49
CA VAL A 285 21.92 -7.76 -21.00
C VAL A 285 23.22 -8.49 -21.29
N LEU A 286 23.62 -8.56 -22.57
CA LEU A 286 24.86 -9.24 -22.99
C LEU A 286 26.11 -8.37 -22.75
N GLY A 287 25.97 -7.05 -22.81
CA GLY A 287 27.03 -6.09 -22.52
C GLY A 287 26.48 -4.72 -22.15
N VAL A 288 27.29 -3.93 -21.43
CA VAL A 288 27.00 -2.53 -21.10
C VAL A 288 28.24 -1.72 -21.44
N PHE A 289 28.10 -0.78 -22.37
CA PHE A 289 29.19 0.07 -22.86
C PHE A 289 28.92 1.51 -22.45
N SER A 290 29.93 2.21 -21.93
CA SER A 290 29.81 3.59 -21.46
C SER A 290 30.88 4.48 -22.09
N SER A 291 30.45 5.49 -22.84
CA SER A 291 31.31 6.53 -23.41
C SER A 291 31.11 7.88 -22.72
N LYS A 292 32.09 8.78 -22.83
CA LYS A 292 32.02 10.15 -22.27
C LYS A 292 31.25 11.13 -23.17
N ALA A 293 30.98 10.74 -24.41
CA ALA A 293 30.25 11.47 -25.44
C ALA A 293 29.64 10.47 -26.44
N ASN A 294 28.78 10.93 -27.34
CA ASN A 294 28.11 10.09 -28.35
C ASN A 294 29.09 9.15 -29.07
N VAL A 295 28.71 7.88 -29.21
CA VAL A 295 29.50 6.86 -29.90
C VAL A 295 29.44 7.10 -31.42
N LYS A 296 30.56 6.98 -32.13
CA LYS A 296 30.56 7.01 -33.61
C LYS A 296 29.91 5.74 -34.16
N ALA A 297 29.13 5.84 -35.24
CA ALA A 297 28.51 4.70 -35.92
C ALA A 297 29.49 3.53 -36.12
N GLU A 298 30.66 3.79 -36.71
CA GLU A 298 31.77 2.84 -36.94
C GLU A 298 32.27 2.05 -35.71
N ILE A 299 31.96 2.53 -34.49
CA ILE A 299 32.31 1.87 -33.22
C ILE A 299 31.10 1.09 -32.70
N LEU A 300 29.90 1.66 -32.81
CA LEU A 300 28.64 1.02 -32.43
C LEU A 300 28.36 -0.23 -33.30
N GLU A 301 28.59 -0.11 -34.61
CA GLU A 301 28.58 -1.19 -35.61
C GLU A 301 29.46 -2.37 -35.17
N LYS A 302 30.70 -2.10 -34.76
CA LYS A 302 31.67 -3.14 -34.34
C LYS A 302 31.27 -3.80 -33.02
N ILE A 303 30.83 -3.02 -32.04
CA ILE A 303 30.30 -3.53 -30.77
C ILE A 303 29.09 -4.45 -31.01
N LEU A 304 28.24 -4.09 -31.97
CA LEU A 304 27.04 -4.85 -32.32
C LEU A 304 27.40 -6.15 -33.07
N LEU A 305 28.30 -6.10 -34.06
CA LEU A 305 28.81 -7.29 -34.75
C LEU A 305 29.55 -8.26 -33.80
N GLU A 306 30.40 -7.73 -32.90
CA GLU A 306 31.06 -8.51 -31.85
C GLU A 306 30.03 -9.15 -30.90
N GLY A 307 28.97 -8.40 -30.53
CA GLY A 307 27.86 -8.90 -29.74
C GLY A 307 27.07 -10.05 -30.39
N ILE A 308 26.85 -9.99 -31.71
CA ILE A 308 26.23 -11.08 -32.49
C ILE A 308 27.15 -12.30 -32.49
N LEU A 309 28.43 -12.12 -32.88
CA LEU A 309 29.40 -13.21 -32.97
C LEU A 309 29.59 -13.94 -31.63
N LEU A 310 29.62 -13.21 -30.51
CA LEU A 310 29.71 -13.80 -29.17
C LEU A 310 28.41 -14.51 -28.73
N ALA A 311 27.23 -14.04 -29.18
CA ALA A 311 25.97 -14.73 -28.94
C ALA A 311 25.90 -16.06 -29.71
N GLU A 312 26.28 -16.06 -30.99
CA GLU A 312 26.30 -17.27 -31.82
C GLU A 312 27.35 -18.30 -31.34
N GLN A 313 28.54 -17.84 -30.93
CA GLN A 313 29.54 -18.70 -30.28
C GLN A 313 29.06 -19.28 -28.94
N ALA A 314 28.12 -18.61 -28.24
CA ALA A 314 27.46 -19.13 -27.06
C ALA A 314 26.26 -20.06 -27.37
N GLY A 315 25.97 -20.34 -28.64
CA GLY A 315 24.85 -21.19 -29.08
C GLY A 315 23.49 -20.48 -29.08
N LEU A 316 23.46 -19.15 -29.11
CA LEU A 316 22.24 -18.36 -29.28
C LEU A 316 22.12 -17.93 -30.74
N PHE A 317 20.96 -18.16 -31.36
CA PHE A 317 20.68 -17.64 -32.71
C PHE A 317 20.11 -16.22 -32.62
N VAL A 318 20.59 -15.30 -33.46
CA VAL A 318 20.16 -13.90 -33.48
C VAL A 318 19.31 -13.64 -34.72
N ASP A 319 18.02 -14.00 -34.65
CA ASP A 319 17.10 -13.93 -35.79
C ASP A 319 16.92 -12.51 -36.37
N PHE A 320 17.08 -11.48 -35.53
CA PHE A 320 16.98 -10.07 -35.92
C PHE A 320 17.69 -9.15 -34.93
N VAL A 321 17.94 -7.91 -35.37
CA VAL A 321 18.49 -6.82 -34.56
C VAL A 321 17.53 -5.63 -34.61
N THR A 322 17.23 -5.03 -33.46
CA THR A 322 16.50 -3.76 -33.37
C THR A 322 17.39 -2.68 -32.77
N CYS A 323 17.44 -1.53 -33.44
CA CYS A 323 18.00 -0.27 -32.95
C CYS A 323 16.91 0.81 -32.98
N ASP A 324 17.18 1.99 -32.40
CA ASP A 324 16.28 3.14 -32.57
C ASP A 324 16.34 3.71 -34.02
N GLY A 325 15.42 4.62 -34.33
CA GLY A 325 15.33 5.29 -35.63
C GLY A 325 16.32 6.43 -35.84
N ALA A 326 17.39 6.55 -35.05
CA ALA A 326 18.35 7.64 -35.18
C ALA A 326 19.16 7.56 -36.48
N SER A 327 19.54 8.72 -37.02
CA SER A 327 20.24 8.82 -38.31
C SER A 327 21.62 8.16 -38.36
N TRP A 328 22.24 7.90 -37.20
CA TRP A 328 23.46 7.09 -37.12
C TRP A 328 23.18 5.57 -37.10
N ASN A 329 22.02 5.14 -36.61
CA ASN A 329 21.63 3.73 -36.57
C ASN A 329 21.10 3.23 -37.92
N LEU A 330 20.47 4.10 -38.73
CA LEU A 330 20.10 3.77 -40.12
C LEU A 330 21.30 3.27 -40.94
N LYS A 331 22.47 3.92 -40.79
CA LYS A 331 23.69 3.51 -41.49
C LYS A 331 24.23 2.14 -41.03
N ASN A 332 24.02 1.79 -39.76
CA ASN A 332 24.39 0.47 -39.25
C ASN A 332 23.51 -0.62 -39.89
N VAL A 333 22.21 -0.36 -40.10
CA VAL A 333 21.29 -1.31 -40.75
C VAL A 333 21.70 -1.61 -42.19
N GLU A 334 22.11 -0.60 -42.97
CA GLU A 334 22.64 -0.80 -44.33
C GLU A 334 23.87 -1.74 -44.33
N VAL A 335 24.88 -1.47 -43.50
CA VAL A 335 26.13 -2.26 -43.46
C VAL A 335 25.90 -3.69 -42.97
N ILE A 336 24.98 -3.91 -42.02
CA ILE A 336 24.62 -5.26 -41.55
C ILE A 336 23.90 -6.04 -42.66
N TRP A 337 22.98 -5.39 -43.40
CA TRP A 337 22.26 -6.01 -44.51
C TRP A 337 23.20 -6.43 -45.64
N ASP A 338 24.12 -5.54 -46.04
CA ASP A 338 25.17 -5.80 -47.04
C ASP A 338 26.25 -6.80 -46.56
N SER A 339 26.23 -7.19 -45.29
CA SER A 339 27.12 -8.22 -44.72
C SER A 339 26.45 -9.59 -44.57
N TRP A 340 25.13 -9.69 -44.78
CA TRP A 340 24.32 -10.90 -44.60
C TRP A 340 23.78 -11.49 -45.92
N TYR A 341 23.95 -10.79 -47.06
CA TYR A 341 23.44 -11.18 -48.39
C TYR A 341 24.46 -10.96 -49.51
#